data_AF-A0A3M6YJ30-F1
#
_entry.id   AF-A0A3M6YJ30-F1
#
_cell.length_a   1.000
_cell.length_b   1.000
_cell.length_c   1.000
_cell.angle_alpha   90.00
_cell.angle_beta   90.00
_cell.angle_gamma   90.00
#
_symmetry.space_group_name_H-M   'P 1'
#
loop_
_entity.id
_entity.type
_entity.pdbx_description
1 polymer ?
#
loop_
_entity_poly.entity_id
_entity_poly.type
_entity_poly.pdbx_seq_one_letter_code
_entity_poly.pdbx_strand_id
1 'polypeptide(L)' 'MCRQFIREFCELNCPILMYDVEGKSTVMTLEQLLPMSFGPEKLITTDEATTTTTTHGTT' A
#
# COMPACT_ATOMS: atom_id res chain seq x y z
N MET A 1 2.65 1.06 10.87
CA MET A 1 1.19 1.09 11.07
C MET A 1 0.55 2.30 10.37
N CYS A 2 0.79 3.55 10.81
CA CYS A 2 0.09 4.73 10.25
C CYS A 2 0.24 4.91 8.73
N ARG A 3 1.43 4.65 8.17
CA ARG A 3 1.69 4.76 6.72
C ARG A 3 0.88 3.76 5.89
N GLN A 4 0.66 2.56 6.42
CA GLN A 4 -0.12 1.51 5.74
C GLN A 4 -1.62 1.82 5.77
N PHE A 5 -2.11 2.42 6.86
CA PHE A 5 -3.49 2.90 6.93
C PHE A 5 -3.75 4.02 5.92
N ILE A 6 -2.81 4.97 5.78
CA ILE A 6 -2.91 6.01 4.75
C ILE A 6 -2.92 5.39 3.34
N ARG A 7 -2.11 4.36 3.09
CA ARG A 7 -2.05 3.65 1.79
C ARG A 7 -3.36 2.96 1.38
N GLU A 8 -4.23 2.64 2.34
CA GLU A 8 -5.57 2.10 2.06
C GLU A 8 -6.49 3.14 1.40
N PHE A 9 -6.32 4.42 1.76
CA PHE A 9 -7.22 5.50 1.34
C PHE A 9 -6.56 6.53 0.40
N CYS A 10 -5.25 6.44 0.19
CA CYS A 10 -4.48 7.38 -0.59
C CYS A 10 -3.59 6.67 -1.61
N GLU A 11 -3.49 7.26 -2.79
CA GLU A 11 -2.59 6.82 -3.85
C GLU A 11 -1.11 7.02 -3.46
N LEU A 12 -0.22 6.29 -4.12
CA LEU A 12 1.23 6.37 -3.91
C LEU A 12 1.80 7.77 -4.20
N ASN A 13 1.20 8.50 -5.15
CA ASN A 13 1.55 9.88 -5.51
C ASN A 13 1.08 10.93 -4.48
N CYS A 14 0.31 10.54 -3.46
CA CYS A 14 -0.28 11.47 -2.51
C CYS A 14 0.81 12.21 -1.71
N PRO A 15 0.83 13.55 -1.70
CA PRO A 15 1.82 14.33 -0.97
C PRO A 15 1.52 14.36 0.53
N ILE A 16 2.52 14.01 1.34
CA ILE A 16 2.49 14.07 2.81
C ILE A 16 3.35 15.25 3.27
N LEU A 17 2.72 16.20 3.94
CA LEU A 17 3.36 17.37 4.52
C LEU A 17 3.75 17.05 5.96
N MET A 18 5.05 17.06 6.25
CA MET A 18 5.59 16.83 7.58
C MET A 18 6.22 18.12 8.10
N TYR A 19 5.82 18.53 9.29
CA TYR A 19 6.39 19.66 10.00
C TYR A 19 7.15 19.16 11.23
N ASP A 20 8.34 19.72 11.46
CA ASP A 20 9.04 19.51 12.72
C ASP A 20 8.74 20.62 13.74
N VAL A 21 9.25 20.44 14.95
CA VAL A 21 9.10 21.41 16.05
C VAL A 21 9.91 22.68 15.84
N GLU A 22 10.86 22.67 14.92
CA GLU A 22 11.69 23.82 14.52
C GLU A 22 11.03 24.63 13.38
N GLY A 23 9.86 24.20 12.90
CA GLY A 23 9.12 24.84 11.83
C GLY A 23 9.61 24.49 10.42
N LYS A 24 10.50 23.49 10.26
CA LYS A 24 10.88 22.99 8.94
C LYS A 24 9.77 22.12 8.38
N SER A 25 9.46 22.34 7.11
CA SER A 25 8.49 21.55 6.36
C SER A 25 9.21 20.65 5.36
N THR A 26 8.88 19.36 5.37
CA THR A 26 9.31 18.40 4.34
C THR A 26 8.07 17.87 3.62
N VAL A 27 8.12 17.84 2.29
CA VAL A 27 7.07 17.23 1.46
C VAL A 27 7.63 15.95 0.85
N MET A 28 6.97 14.83 1.10
CA MET A 28 7.31 13.54 0.49
C MET A 28 6.03 12.86 0.02
N THR A 29 6.10 12.09 -1.06
CA THR A 29 4.99 11.25 -1.48
C THR A 29 4.84 10.04 -0.58
N LEU A 30 3.65 9.45 -0.55
CA LEU A 30 3.41 8.21 0.18
C LEU A 30 4.32 7.07 -0.31
N GLU A 31 4.61 7.02 -1.61
CA GLU A 31 5.55 6.07 -2.21
C GLU A 31 6.97 6.22 -1.64
N GLN A 32 7.48 7.45 -1.55
CA GLN A 32 8.80 7.71 -0.97
C GLN A 32 8.86 7.33 0.51
N LEU A 33 7.73 7.39 1.21
CA LEU A 33 7.62 7.02 2.62
C LEU A 33 7.37 5.51 2.83
N LEU A 34 6.82 4.81 1.84
CA LEU A 34 6.48 3.39 1.90
C LEU A 34 6.72 2.71 0.54
N PRO A 35 7.98 2.49 0.15
CA PRO A 35 8.30 1.88 -1.13
C PRO A 35 7.80 0.44 -1.19
N MET A 36 7.33 0.01 -2.37
CA MET A 36 6.81 -1.35 -2.61
C MET A 36 5.67 -1.76 -1.64
N SER A 37 4.89 -0.79 -1.16
CA SER A 37 3.81 -1.01 -0.20
C SER A 37 2.86 -2.12 -0.65
N PHE A 38 2.35 -2.91 0.29
CA PHE A 38 1.19 -3.74 0.05
C PHE A 38 -0.03 -2.82 -0.11
N GLY A 39 -0.80 -2.97 -1.18
CA GLY A 39 -2.02 -2.19 -1.40
C GLY A 39 -3.23 -3.10 -1.65
N PRO A 40 -4.42 -2.52 -1.75
CA PRO A 40 -5.66 -3.26 -1.99
C PRO A 40 -5.60 -4.09 -3.29
N GLU A 41 -4.78 -3.68 -4.26
CA GLU A 41 -4.54 -4.46 -5.50
C GLU A 41 -3.87 -5.83 -5.27
N LYS A 42 -3.24 -6.04 -4.11
CA LYS A 42 -2.66 -7.34 -3.73
C LYS A 42 -3.64 -8.18 -2.90
N LEU A 43 -4.82 -7.65 -2.57
CA LEU A 43 -5.88 -8.43 -1.96
C LEU A 43 -6.52 -9.30 -3.04
N ILE A 44 -6.44 -10.61 -2.84
CA ILE A 44 -7.05 -11.60 -3.72
C ILE A 44 -8.57 -11.42 -3.62
N THR A 45 -9.23 -11.23 -4.75
CA THR A 45 -10.70 -11.18 -4.78
C THR A 45 -11.28 -12.57 -4.53
N THR A 46 -12.52 -12.66 -4.00
CA THR A 46 -13.16 -13.97 -3.73
C THR A 46 -13.27 -14.85 -4.98
N ASP A 47 -13.38 -14.24 -6.17
CA ASP A 47 -13.39 -14.93 -7.46
C ASP A 47 -12.03 -15.53 -7.85
N GLU A 48 -10.91 -14.90 -7.46
CA GLU A 48 -9.57 -15.41 -7.73
C GLU A 48 -9.12 -16.45 -6.69
N ALA A 49 -9.59 -16.32 -5.45
CA ALA A 49 -9.30 -17.24 -4.36
C ALA A 49 -9.84 -18.67 -4.62
N THR A 50 -10.94 -18.79 -5.37
CA THR A 50 -11.56 -20.09 -5.72
C THR A 50 -10.91 -20.77 -6.91
N THR A 51 -10.17 -20.04 -7.77
CA THR A 51 -9.53 -20.61 -8.97
C THR A 51 -8.18 -21.28 -8.65
N THR A 52 -7.51 -20.87 -7.59
CA THR A 52 -6.13 -21.32 -7.28
C THR A 52 -6.08 -22.70 -6.59
N THR A 53 -7.20 -23.22 -6.08
CA THR A 53 -7.25 -24.53 -5.38
C THR A 53 -7.38 -25.75 -6.30
N THR A 54 -7.54 -25.59 -7.62
CA THR A 54 -7.79 -26.74 -8.53
C THR A 54 -6.57 -27.14 -9.39
N THR A 55 -5.48 -26.37 -9.46
CA THR A 55 -4.37 -26.62 -10.42
C THR A 55 -3.06 -27.14 -9.82
N HIS A 56 -3.02 -27.53 -8.55
CA HIS A 56 -1.82 -28.15 -7.96
C HIS A 56 -2.10 -29.53 -7.35
N GLY A 57 -2.54 -30.45 -8.21
CA GLY A 57 -2.81 -31.84 -7.82
C GLY A 57 -2.99 -32.80 -8.99
N THR A 58 -2.12 -32.76 -10.01
CA THR A 58 -1.89 -33.90 -10.92
C THR A 58 -0.52 -33.76 -11.58
N THR A 59 0.48 -34.43 -11.04
CA THR A 59 1.43 -35.32 -11.73
C THR A 59 2.16 -36.12 -10.67
#